data_AF-A0A0P0CZL1-F1
#
_entry.id   AF-A0A0P0CZL1-F1
#
_cell.length_a   1.000
_cell.length_b   1.000
_cell.length_c   1.000
_cell.angle_alpha   90.00
_cell.angle_beta   90.00
_cell.angle_gamma   90.00
#
_symmetry.space_group_name_H-M   'P 1'
#
loop_
_entity.id
_entity.type
_entity.pdbx_description
1 polymer ?
#
loop_
_entity_poly.entity_id
_entity_poly.type
_entity_poly.pdbx_seq_one_letter_code
_entity_poly.pdbx_strand_id
1 'polypeptide(L)' 'MRTESTRISLMTLLITYIVVKVVHLLTGFNYNPFEEGLLTIKFVLDVVSWVMVYGLVYFIVKKVREPKLG' A
#
# COMPACT_ATOMS: atom_id res chain seq x y z
N MET A 1 -0.38 21.13 14.19
CA MET A 1 -1.30 20.14 13.59
C MET A 1 -0.97 19.71 12.16
N ARG A 2 -0.24 20.47 11.33
CA ARG A 2 0.08 20.09 9.93
C ARG A 2 1.15 19.00 9.78
N THR A 3 2.11 18.91 10.71
CA THR A 3 3.27 18.01 10.64
C THR A 3 2.98 16.56 11.07
N GLU A 4 1.96 16.35 11.89
CA GLU A 4 1.56 15.00 12.32
C GLU A 4 0.86 14.22 11.21
N SER A 5 -0.07 14.86 10.47
CA SER A 5 -0.76 14.17 9.37
C SER A 5 0.19 13.80 8.24
N THR A 6 1.19 14.62 7.94
CA THR A 6 2.23 14.32 6.94
C THR A 6 3.09 13.13 7.37
N ARG A 7 3.54 13.08 8.63
CA ARG A 7 4.33 11.94 9.13
C ARG A 7 3.56 10.64 9.09
N ILE A 8 2.29 10.64 9.53
CA ILE A 8 1.43 9.46 9.46
C ILE A 8 1.18 9.03 8.00
N SER A 9 1.02 9.98 7.08
CA SER A 9 0.83 9.68 5.66
C SER A 9 2.07 9.01 5.05
N LEU A 10 3.27 9.52 5.37
CA LEU A 10 4.53 8.91 4.92
C LEU A 10 4.75 7.52 5.52
N MET A 11 4.48 7.34 6.81
CA MET A 11 4.56 6.02 7.45
C MET A 11 3.55 5.03 6.83
N THR A 12 2.32 5.46 6.58
CA THR A 12 1.28 4.65 5.94
C THR A 12 1.71 4.22 4.54
N LEU A 13 2.29 5.13 3.76
CA LEU A 13 2.82 4.83 2.43
C LEU A 13 3.99 3.83 2.49
N LEU A 14 4.91 4.00 3.44
CA LEU A 14 6.07 3.12 3.61
C LEU A 14 5.65 1.70 4.06
N ILE A 15 4.71 1.61 5.00
CA ILE A 15 4.12 0.32 5.41
C ILE A 15 3.40 -0.33 4.22
N THR A 16 2.61 0.43 3.47
CA THR A 16 1.94 -0.06 2.26
C THR A 16 2.94 -0.64 1.27
N TYR A 17 4.02 0.10 0.97
CA TYR A 17 5.07 -0.37 0.07
C TYR A 17 5.66 -1.71 0.50
N ILE A 18 6.02 -1.83 1.80
CA ILE A 18 6.59 -3.06 2.34
C ILE A 18 5.58 -4.21 2.19
N VAL A 19 4.31 -4.00 2.56
CA VAL A 19 3.29 -5.03 2.48
C VAL A 19 3.04 -5.46 1.03
N VAL A 20 2.94 -4.53 0.09
CA VAL A 20 2.80 -4.86 -1.34
C VAL A 20 3.98 -5.70 -1.82
N LYS A 21 5.21 -5.31 -1.48
CA LYS A 21 6.42 -6.07 -1.88
C LYS A 21 6.46 -7.46 -1.27
N VAL A 22 6.05 -7.62 -0.01
CA VAL A 22 5.93 -8.93 0.63
C VAL A 22 4.89 -9.78 -0.07
N VAL A 23 3.69 -9.23 -0.36
CA VAL A 23 2.64 -9.94 -1.09
C VAL A 23 3.13 -10.39 -2.46
N HIS A 24 3.78 -9.50 -3.23
CA HIS A 24 4.32 -9.85 -4.54
C HIS A 24 5.41 -10.93 -4.46
N LEU A 25 6.27 -10.88 -3.44
CA LEU A 25 7.27 -11.92 -3.20
C LEU A 25 6.62 -13.27 -2.89
N LEU A 26 5.60 -13.29 -2.03
CA LEU A 26 4.89 -14.50 -1.62
C LEU A 26 4.08 -15.14 -2.75
N THR A 27 3.53 -14.33 -3.66
CA THR A 27 2.77 -14.82 -4.82
C THR A 27 3.66 -15.14 -6.02
N GLY A 28 4.96 -14.86 -5.95
CA GLY A 28 5.88 -14.95 -7.09
C GLY A 28 5.57 -13.92 -8.19
N PHE A 29 4.81 -12.88 -7.86
CA PHE A 29 4.44 -11.83 -8.79
C PHE A 29 5.64 -10.93 -9.09
N ASN A 30 6.18 -11.05 -10.30
CA ASN A 30 7.24 -10.20 -10.81
C ASN A 30 6.71 -9.32 -11.94
N TYR A 31 6.72 -8.02 -11.69
CA TYR A 31 6.33 -7.00 -12.65
C TYR A 31 7.34 -5.85 -12.60
N ASN A 32 7.89 -5.51 -13.77
CA ASN A 32 8.75 -4.35 -13.93
C ASN A 32 8.15 -3.35 -14.95
N PRO A 33 7.68 -2.18 -14.52
CA PRO A 33 7.04 -1.20 -15.41
C PRO A 33 7.99 -0.62 -16.47
N PHE A 34 9.30 -0.63 -16.23
CA PHE A 34 10.28 -0.10 -17.18
C PHE A 34 10.68 -1.11 -18.26
N GLU A 35 10.51 -2.41 -17.99
CA GLU A 35 10.81 -3.48 -18.96
C GLU A 35 9.55 -3.94 -19.70
N GLU A 36 8.44 -4.10 -18.98
CA GLU A 36 7.19 -4.65 -19.51
C GLU A 36 6.20 -3.56 -19.98
N GLY A 37 6.36 -2.34 -19.49
CA GLY A 37 5.48 -1.21 -19.83
C GLY A 37 4.14 -1.18 -19.07
N LEU A 38 3.45 -0.06 -19.18
CA LEU A 38 2.25 0.26 -18.39
C LEU A 38 0.93 -0.31 -18.96
N LEU A 39 0.93 -0.85 -20.18
CA LEU A 39 -0.28 -1.40 -20.82
C LEU A 39 -0.34 -2.93 -20.71
N THR A 40 0.06 -3.45 -19.55
CA THR A 40 0.09 -4.90 -19.29
C THR A 40 -0.93 -5.28 -18.22
N ILE A 41 -1.44 -6.50 -18.27
CA ILE A 41 -2.30 -7.04 -17.20
C ILE A 41 -1.56 -7.03 -15.85
N LYS A 42 -0.24 -7.23 -15.87
CA LYS A 42 0.58 -7.15 -14.67
C LYS A 42 0.62 -5.74 -14.09
N PHE A 43 0.67 -4.68 -14.91
CA PHE A 43 0.52 -3.33 -14.39
C PHE A 43 -0.81 -3.14 -13.64
N VAL A 44 -1.91 -3.62 -14.22
CA VAL A 44 -3.24 -3.52 -13.59
C VAL A 44 -3.25 -4.27 -12.25
N LEU A 45 -2.68 -5.48 -12.20
CA LEU A 45 -2.59 -6.26 -10.97
C LEU A 45 -1.69 -5.60 -9.91
N ASP A 46 -0.58 -4.97 -10.32
CA ASP A 46 0.30 -4.21 -9.43
C ASP A 46 -0.46 -3.02 -8.82
N VAL A 47 -1.13 -2.22 -9.64
CA VAL A 47 -1.93 -1.07 -9.19
C VAL A 47 -3.07 -1.49 -8.27
N VAL A 48 -3.81 -2.56 -8.62
CA VAL A 48 -4.89 -3.09 -7.77
C VAL A 48 -4.35 -3.57 -6.44
N SER A 49 -3.20 -4.25 -6.43
CA SER A 49 -2.55 -4.71 -5.19
C SER A 49 -2.15 -3.53 -4.31
N TRP A 50 -1.59 -2.47 -4.90
CA TRP A 50 -1.30 -1.22 -4.20
C TRP A 50 -2.53 -0.58 -3.58
N VAL A 51 -3.62 -0.42 -4.34
CA VAL A 51 -4.86 0.19 -3.85
C VAL A 51 -5.48 -0.62 -2.72
N MET A 52 -5.55 -1.95 -2.87
CA MET A 52 -6.10 -2.83 -1.84
C MET A 52 -5.29 -2.79 -0.55
N VAL A 53 -3.97 -2.93 -0.66
CA VAL A 53 -3.08 -2.91 0.51
C VAL A 53 -3.11 -1.53 1.18
N TYR A 54 -3.07 -0.44 0.41
CA TYR A 54 -3.14 0.91 0.96
C TYR A 54 -4.45 1.14 1.71
N GLY A 55 -5.59 0.73 1.13
CA GLY A 55 -6.90 0.83 1.77
C GLY A 55 -6.95 0.05 3.09
N LEU A 56 -6.39 -1.16 3.12
CA LEU A 56 -6.32 -1.98 4.32
C LEU A 56 -5.42 -1.35 5.40
N VAL A 57 -4.21 -0.92 5.04
CA VAL A 57 -3.27 -0.27 5.97
C VAL A 57 -3.87 1.02 6.51
N TYR A 58 -4.44 1.85 5.65
CA TYR A 58 -5.12 3.08 6.05
C TYR A 58 -6.27 2.80 7.02
N PHE A 59 -7.11 1.79 6.75
CA PHE A 59 -8.19 1.40 7.63
C PHE A 59 -7.68 0.97 9.02
N ILE A 60 -6.62 0.14 9.07
CA ILE A 60 -5.99 -0.31 10.32
C ILE A 60 -5.40 0.87 11.08
N VAL A 61 -4.61 1.72 10.43
CA VAL A 61 -3.99 2.91 11.05
C VAL A 61 -5.07 3.84 11.60
N LYS A 62 -6.14 4.07 10.84
CA LYS A 62 -7.29 4.87 11.29
C LYS A 62 -7.97 4.24 12.51
N LYS A 63 -8.21 2.92 12.47
CA LYS A 63 -8.85 2.18 13.56
C LYS A 63 -8.02 2.17 14.86
N VAL A 64 -6.70 2.06 14.75
CA VAL A 64 -5.76 2.10 15.88
C VAL A 64 -5.66 3.50 16.47
N ARG A 65 -5.75 4.54 15.64
CA ARG A 65 -5.66 5.94 16.08
C ARG A 65 -6.94 6.46 16.72
N GLU A 66 -8.09 6.04 16.22
CA GLU A 66 -9.41 6.29 16.80
C GLU A 66 -9.97 4.97 17.34
N PRO A 67 -9.38 4.39 18.40
CA PRO A 67 -10.07 3.31 19.08
C PRO A 67 -11.37 3.94 19.56
N LYS A 68 -12.51 3.46 19.03
CA LYS A 68 -13.80 3.79 19.62
C LYS A 68 -13.64 3.51 21.11
N LEU A 69 -13.64 4.56 21.93
CA LEU A 69 -13.70 4.47 23.38
C LEU A 69 -14.92 3.59 23.68
N GLY A 70 -14.64 2.32 23.98
CA GLY A 70 -15.58 1.40 24.59
C GLY A 70 -15.43 1.54 26.09
#